data_AF-A0A7I7WCF6-F1
#
_entry.id   AF-A0A7I7WCF6-F1
#
_cell.length_a   1.000
_cell.length_b   1.000
_cell.length_c   1.000
_cell.angle_alpha   90.00
_cell.angle_beta   90.00
_cell.angle_gamma   90.00
#
_symmetry.space_group_name_H-M   'P 1'
#
loop_
_entity.id
_entity.type
_entity.pdbx_description
1 polymer ?
#
loop_
_entity_poly.entity_id
_entity_poly.type
_entity_poly.pdbx_seq_one_letter_code
_entity_poly.pdbx_strand_id
1 'polypeptide(L)'
;MATVIVRAVDYDQSGFGEAHAVPELQQQLPLAAKLMRRLAGPDRDDYFLAVLEHAIKYHPSAQFDWTRPQSEFIATDADGQFLWVYAVIIASLRAGTQIHAGMKSFPVRMAYVIDQTVGRDAQLEFSKCDSIGWATIDDVDEPPAGPH
;
A
#
# COMPACT_ATOMS: atom_id res chain seq x y z
N MET A 1 -11.46 3.13 -13.56
CA MET A 1 -10.90 3.15 -12.18
C MET A 1 -9.41 3.23 -12.36
N ALA A 2 -8.74 4.21 -11.76
CA ALA A 2 -7.33 4.46 -12.00
C ALA A 2 -6.44 3.33 -11.46
N THR A 3 -5.40 2.99 -12.20
CA THR A 3 -4.37 2.03 -11.82
C THR A 3 -3.06 2.79 -11.62
N VAL A 4 -2.41 2.55 -10.49
CA VAL A 4 -1.11 3.13 -10.18
C VAL A 4 -0.03 2.05 -10.19
N ILE A 5 1.17 2.42 -10.63
CA ILE A 5 2.36 1.57 -10.55
C ILE A 5 3.27 2.13 -9.47
N VAL A 6 3.52 1.35 -8.43
CA VAL A 6 4.58 1.63 -7.46
C VAL A 6 5.91 1.29 -8.13
N ARG A 7 6.79 2.28 -8.28
CA ARG A 7 8.09 2.13 -8.97
C ARG A 7 9.29 2.14 -8.05
N ALA A 8 9.19 2.84 -6.93
CA ALA A 8 10.22 2.88 -5.92
C ALA A 8 9.58 2.95 -4.55
N VAL A 9 10.27 2.39 -3.57
CA VAL A 9 9.96 2.54 -2.14
C VAL A 9 11.27 2.82 -1.43
N ASP A 10 11.20 3.69 -0.44
CA ASP A 10 12.35 4.00 0.41
C ASP A 10 11.86 4.29 1.84
N TYR A 11 12.80 4.22 2.76
CA TYR A 11 12.58 4.50 4.17
C TYR A 11 12.20 5.97 4.38
N ASP A 12 11.27 6.21 5.30
CA ASP A 12 11.00 7.55 5.81
C ASP A 12 12.03 7.91 6.88
N GLN A 13 12.94 8.83 6.55
CA GLN A 13 14.00 9.29 7.45
C GLN A 13 13.50 9.92 8.76
N SER A 14 12.20 10.16 8.90
CA SER A 14 11.59 10.61 10.16
C SER A 14 11.43 9.51 11.23
N GLY A 15 11.75 8.24 10.93
CA GLY A 15 11.54 7.15 11.89
C GLY A 15 10.21 6.43 11.75
N PHE A 16 9.46 6.72 10.69
CA PHE A 16 8.10 6.21 10.50
C PHE A 16 8.10 4.98 9.56
N GLY A 17 7.51 3.89 10.03
CA GLY A 17 7.32 2.66 9.25
C GLY A 17 8.37 1.57 9.49
N GLU A 18 8.05 0.39 8.98
CA GLU A 18 8.82 -0.83 9.10
C GLU A 18 9.98 -0.84 8.09
N ALA A 19 11.04 -0.12 8.44
CA ALA A 19 12.25 0.03 7.63
C ALA A 19 12.82 -1.32 7.13
N HIS A 20 12.68 -2.37 7.94
CA HIS A 20 13.15 -3.71 7.62
C HIS A 20 12.39 -4.36 6.44
N ALA A 21 11.16 -3.92 6.17
CA ALA A 21 10.30 -4.45 5.11
C ALA A 21 10.60 -3.83 3.74
N VAL A 22 11.30 -2.68 3.72
CA VAL A 22 11.62 -1.94 2.48
C VAL A 22 12.46 -2.77 1.51
N PRO A 23 13.55 -3.47 1.91
CA PRO A 23 14.34 -4.27 0.98
C PRO A 23 13.56 -5.41 0.34
N GLU A 24 12.68 -6.09 1.08
CA GLU A 24 11.82 -7.15 0.53
C GLU A 24 10.83 -6.59 -0.49
N LEU A 25 10.25 -5.43 -0.20
CA LEU A 25 9.35 -4.76 -1.13
C LEU A 25 10.05 -4.34 -2.41
N GLN A 26 11.27 -3.80 -2.31
CA GLN A 26 12.07 -3.37 -3.46
C GLN A 26 12.31 -4.51 -4.45
N GLN A 27 12.45 -5.76 -3.96
CA GLN A 27 12.61 -6.94 -4.81
C GLN A 27 11.34 -7.35 -5.55
N GLN A 28 10.18 -6.85 -5.12
CA GLN A 28 8.87 -7.17 -5.68
C GLN A 28 8.33 -6.05 -6.59
N LEU A 29 9.06 -4.94 -6.72
CA LEU A 29 8.73 -3.86 -7.64
C LEU A 29 8.99 -4.26 -9.11
N PRO A 30 8.24 -3.69 -10.08
CA PRO A 30 7.13 -2.75 -9.90
C PRO A 30 5.83 -3.44 -9.47
N LEU A 31 4.97 -2.71 -8.73
CA LEU A 31 3.65 -3.20 -8.32
C LEU A 31 2.53 -2.44 -9.00
N ALA A 32 1.63 -3.14 -9.67
CA ALA A 32 0.39 -2.57 -10.15
C ALA A 32 -0.69 -2.65 -9.05
N ALA A 33 -1.35 -1.52 -8.79
CA ALA A 33 -2.43 -1.43 -7.81
C ALA A 33 -3.61 -0.62 -8.38
N LYS A 34 -4.82 -1.14 -8.21
CA LYS A 34 -6.04 -0.47 -8.62
C LYS A 34 -6.61 0.35 -7.46
N LEU A 35 -6.80 1.65 -7.66
CA LEU A 35 -7.44 2.51 -6.66
C LEU A 35 -8.92 2.16 -6.55
N MET A 36 -9.32 1.65 -5.38
CA MET A 36 -10.67 1.14 -5.14
C MET A 36 -11.58 2.18 -4.50
N ARG A 37 -11.12 2.80 -3.41
CA ARG A 37 -11.94 3.74 -2.62
C ARG A 37 -11.08 4.69 -1.80
N ARG A 38 -11.61 5.89 -1.57
CA ARG A 38 -11.09 6.84 -0.58
C ARG A 38 -11.66 6.53 0.82
N LEU A 39 -10.80 6.46 1.82
CA LEU A 39 -11.12 6.26 3.23
C LEU A 39 -10.69 7.50 4.02
N ALA A 40 -11.55 7.94 4.95
CA ALA A 40 -11.15 8.96 5.91
C ALA A 40 -10.42 8.29 7.07
N GLY A 41 -9.21 8.75 7.37
CA GLY A 41 -8.47 8.38 8.58
C GLY A 41 -8.72 9.36 9.72
N PRO A 42 -8.15 9.10 10.90
CA PRO A 42 -8.30 9.95 12.09
C PRO A 42 -7.64 11.34 11.95
N ASP A 43 -6.66 11.49 11.06
CA ASP A 43 -5.85 12.70 10.86
C ASP A 43 -6.12 13.43 9.52
N ARG A 44 -6.54 12.69 8.48
CA ARG A 44 -6.86 13.23 7.14
C ARG A 44 -7.90 12.38 6.42
N ASP A 45 -8.61 12.97 5.47
CA ASP A 45 -9.79 12.38 4.83
C ASP A 45 -9.54 11.77 3.43
N ASP A 46 -8.28 11.73 2.99
CA ASP A 46 -7.85 11.43 1.62
C ASP A 46 -6.84 10.27 1.55
N TYR A 47 -7.04 9.22 2.34
CA TYR A 47 -6.37 7.93 2.13
C TYR A 47 -7.04 7.15 1.01
N PHE A 48 -6.25 6.46 0.20
CA PHE A 48 -6.75 5.56 -0.84
C PHE A 48 -6.42 4.11 -0.51
N LEU A 49 -7.46 3.27 -0.52
CA LEU A 49 -7.29 1.82 -0.57
C LEU A 49 -7.02 1.41 -2.01
N ALA A 50 -5.86 0.81 -2.25
CA ALA A 50 -5.46 0.27 -3.53
C ALA A 50 -5.30 -1.25 -3.44
N VAL A 51 -5.94 -1.99 -4.34
CA VAL A 51 -5.82 -3.46 -4.41
C VAL A 51 -4.72 -3.81 -5.39
N LEU A 52 -3.77 -4.63 -4.96
CA LEU A 52 -2.66 -5.09 -5.78
C LEU A 52 -3.15 -6.09 -6.84
N GLU A 53 -2.60 -6.00 -8.04
CA GLU A 53 -2.88 -6.98 -9.12
C GLU A 53 -2.33 -8.36 -8.77
N HIS A 54 -1.18 -8.39 -8.10
CA HIS A 54 -0.58 -9.60 -7.53
C HIS A 54 -0.27 -9.38 -6.06
N ALA A 55 -0.57 -10.38 -5.23
CA ALA A 55 -0.21 -10.33 -3.82
C ALA A 55 1.31 -10.31 -3.66
N ILE A 56 1.77 -9.56 -2.67
CA ILE A 56 3.18 -9.47 -2.31
C ILE A 56 3.43 -10.17 -1.00
N LYS A 57 4.65 -10.67 -0.86
CA LYS A 57 5.16 -11.23 0.38
C LYS A 57 5.57 -10.12 1.34
N TYR A 58 5.19 -10.26 2.60
CA TYR A 58 5.61 -9.39 3.68
C TYR A 58 6.06 -10.20 4.89
N HIS A 59 7.35 -10.11 5.24
CA HIS A 59 7.92 -10.59 6.49
C HIS A 59 7.92 -9.44 7.51
N PRO A 60 7.00 -9.45 8.49
CA PRO A 60 6.92 -8.38 9.47
C PRO A 60 7.98 -8.53 10.57
N SER A 61 8.10 -7.50 11.42
CA SER A 61 9.09 -7.48 12.49
C SER A 61 8.76 -8.53 13.56
N ALA A 62 9.75 -8.88 14.40
CA ALA A 62 9.53 -9.80 15.51
C ALA A 62 8.49 -9.33 16.54
N GLN A 63 8.10 -8.05 16.50
CA GLN A 63 7.09 -7.45 17.38
C GLN A 63 5.67 -7.51 16.78
N PHE A 64 5.54 -8.05 15.57
CA PHE A 64 4.27 -8.10 14.86
C PHE A 64 3.24 -8.98 15.57
N ASP A 65 2.06 -8.44 15.77
CA ASP A 65 0.93 -9.15 16.36
C ASP A 65 0.20 -9.97 15.28
N TRP A 66 0.54 -11.27 15.25
CA TRP A 66 -0.05 -12.26 14.34
C TRP A 66 -1.54 -12.57 14.60
N THR A 67 -2.16 -11.98 15.63
CA THR A 67 -3.61 -12.10 15.84
C THR A 67 -4.43 -11.10 15.02
N ARG A 68 -3.77 -10.08 14.43
CA ARG A 68 -4.39 -9.05 13.58
C ARG A 68 -4.81 -9.56 12.19
N PRO A 69 -3.94 -10.23 11.41
CA PRO A 69 -4.31 -10.72 10.08
C PRO A 69 -5.24 -11.93 10.14
N GLN A 70 -6.05 -12.11 9.09
CA GLN A 70 -6.79 -13.35 8.88
C GLN A 70 -5.83 -14.51 8.57
N SER A 71 -6.07 -15.69 9.16
CA SER A 71 -5.13 -16.81 9.09
C SER A 71 -4.95 -17.38 7.69
N GLU A 72 -5.93 -17.23 6.79
CA GLU A 72 -5.80 -17.65 5.39
C GLU A 72 -4.73 -16.89 4.59
N PHE A 73 -4.30 -15.71 5.05
CA PHE A 73 -3.25 -14.92 4.41
C PHE A 73 -1.87 -15.16 5.02
N ILE A 74 -1.80 -15.91 6.12
CA ILE A 74 -0.55 -16.25 6.79
C ILE A 74 0.04 -17.50 6.15
N ALA A 75 1.32 -17.44 5.83
CA ALA A 75 2.06 -18.56 5.27
C ALA A 75 3.46 -18.66 5.91
N THR A 76 4.21 -19.69 5.53
CA THR A 76 5.57 -19.94 6.03
C THR A 76 6.47 -20.36 4.89
N ASP A 77 7.69 -19.85 4.87
CA ASP A 77 8.76 -20.29 3.98
C ASP A 77 10.06 -20.56 4.77
N ALA A 78 11.21 -20.53 4.08
CA ALA A 78 12.52 -20.78 4.70
C ALA A 78 12.98 -19.64 5.63
N ASP A 79 12.49 -18.42 5.43
CA ASP A 79 12.84 -17.23 6.21
C ASP A 79 11.88 -17.02 7.40
N GLY A 80 10.75 -17.74 7.40
CA GLY A 80 9.85 -17.86 8.55
C GLY A 80 8.40 -17.62 8.19
N GLN A 81 7.64 -17.12 9.16
CA GLN A 81 6.23 -16.78 8.96
C GLN A 81 6.12 -15.44 8.24
N PHE A 82 5.27 -15.39 7.22
CA PHE A 82 5.02 -14.20 6.41
C PHE A 82 3.53 -14.00 6.15
N LEU A 83 3.18 -12.81 5.68
CA LEU A 83 1.82 -12.43 5.29
C LEU A 83 1.75 -12.17 3.78
N TRP A 84 0.72 -12.72 3.12
CA TRP A 84 0.34 -12.29 1.78
C TRP A 84 -0.46 -10.98 1.86
N VAL A 85 0.09 -9.93 1.28
CA VAL A 85 -0.56 -8.61 1.22
C VAL A 85 -1.23 -8.44 -0.14
N TYR A 86 -2.54 -8.20 -0.14
CA TYR A 86 -3.35 -8.00 -1.35
C TYR A 86 -3.74 -6.55 -1.59
N ALA A 87 -3.55 -5.67 -0.60
CA ALA A 87 -3.94 -4.29 -0.68
C ALA A 87 -2.97 -3.40 0.10
N VAL A 88 -2.89 -2.14 -0.31
CA VAL A 88 -2.09 -1.10 0.33
C VAL A 88 -2.95 0.15 0.56
N ILE A 89 -2.59 0.90 1.58
CA ILE A 89 -3.07 2.26 1.79
C ILE A 89 -2.04 3.22 1.20
N ILE A 90 -2.52 4.18 0.42
CA ILE A 90 -1.70 5.23 -0.21
C ILE A 90 -2.26 6.59 0.19
N ALA A 91 -1.36 7.53 0.52
CA ALA A 91 -1.72 8.93 0.72
C ALA A 91 -0.62 9.86 0.20
N SER A 92 -0.97 10.99 -0.39
CA SER A 92 0.04 11.98 -0.82
C SER A 92 0.87 12.50 0.36
N LEU A 93 2.13 12.88 0.18
CA LEU A 93 2.94 13.40 1.30
C LEU A 93 2.38 14.69 1.91
N ARG A 94 1.56 15.44 1.15
CA ARG A 94 0.91 16.68 1.59
C ARG A 94 -0.61 16.54 1.51
N ALA A 95 -1.26 16.59 2.67
CA ALA A 95 -2.73 16.53 2.78
C ALA A 95 -3.43 17.50 1.82
N GLY A 96 -4.50 17.03 1.16
CA GLY A 96 -5.25 17.79 0.18
C GLY A 96 -4.65 17.83 -1.23
N THR A 97 -3.48 17.21 -1.46
CA THR A 97 -2.94 17.05 -2.82
C THR A 97 -3.65 15.90 -3.51
N GLN A 98 -4.31 16.21 -4.65
CA GLN A 98 -4.97 15.21 -5.48
C GLN A 98 -3.95 14.42 -6.30
N ILE A 99 -4.16 13.11 -6.40
CA ILE A 99 -3.46 12.25 -7.35
C ILE A 99 -4.13 12.49 -8.71
N HIS A 100 -3.42 13.10 -9.65
CA HIS A 100 -3.93 13.43 -10.98
C HIS A 100 -3.60 12.34 -12.00
N ALA A 101 -4.39 12.25 -13.07
CA ALA A 101 -4.10 11.37 -14.19
C ALA A 101 -2.78 11.77 -14.88
N GLY A 102 -1.99 10.80 -15.32
CA GLY A 102 -0.72 11.02 -16.02
C GLY A 102 0.47 11.39 -15.10
N MET A 103 0.31 11.32 -13.78
CA MET A 103 1.39 11.60 -12.83
C MET A 103 2.53 10.59 -12.95
N LYS A 104 3.77 11.05 -12.87
CA LYS A 104 4.97 10.22 -12.88
C LYS A 104 5.82 10.51 -11.65
N SER A 105 6.35 9.46 -11.04
CA SER A 105 7.21 9.52 -9.85
C SER A 105 6.62 10.34 -8.69
N PHE A 106 5.29 10.26 -8.49
CA PHE A 106 4.62 11.04 -7.45
C PHE A 106 4.87 10.46 -6.06
N PRO A 107 5.38 11.24 -5.10
CA PRO A 107 5.68 10.71 -3.79
C PRO A 107 4.43 10.57 -2.92
N VAL A 108 4.30 9.40 -2.30
CA VAL A 108 3.19 9.02 -1.42
C VAL A 108 3.71 8.31 -0.19
N ARG A 109 2.95 8.38 0.92
CA ARG A 109 3.08 7.42 2.02
C ARG A 109 2.37 6.14 1.64
N MET A 110 2.97 5.02 2.03
CA MET A 110 2.41 3.69 1.77
C MET A 110 2.44 2.82 3.02
N ALA A 111 1.36 2.07 3.22
CA ALA A 111 1.23 1.07 4.27
C ALA A 111 0.60 -0.21 3.70
N TYR A 112 1.06 -1.37 4.18
CA TYR A 112 0.41 -2.65 3.88
C TYR A 112 -0.93 -2.73 4.60
N VAL A 113 -1.93 -3.30 3.94
CA VAL A 113 -3.15 -3.76 4.61
C VAL A 113 -2.88 -5.15 5.15
N ILE A 114 -2.87 -5.27 6.48
CA ILE A 114 -2.64 -6.56 7.14
C ILE A 114 -3.94 -7.20 7.64
N ASP A 115 -4.99 -6.40 7.85
CA ASP A 115 -6.35 -6.89 8.10
C ASP A 115 -7.26 -6.49 6.92
N GLN A 116 -7.67 -7.47 6.13
CA GLN A 116 -8.46 -7.27 4.91
C GLN A 116 -9.90 -6.77 5.17
N THR A 117 -10.36 -6.71 6.43
CA THR A 117 -11.67 -6.13 6.74
C THR A 117 -11.74 -4.64 6.45
N VAL A 118 -10.59 -3.95 6.30
CA VAL A 118 -10.52 -2.52 5.95
C VAL A 118 -11.35 -2.14 4.72
N GLY A 119 -11.53 -3.07 3.77
CA GLY A 119 -12.34 -2.84 2.58
C GLY A 119 -13.82 -2.58 2.87
N ARG A 120 -14.30 -2.98 4.06
CA ARG A 120 -15.70 -2.81 4.51
C ARG A 120 -15.87 -1.65 5.49
N ASP A 121 -14.77 -1.06 5.96
CA ASP A 121 -14.85 -0.04 6.98
C ASP A 121 -15.38 1.29 6.42
N ALA A 122 -16.03 2.06 7.30
CA ALA A 122 -16.42 3.43 6.98
C ALA A 122 -15.21 4.38 7.00
N GLN A 123 -14.27 4.14 7.91
CA GLN A 123 -13.06 4.92 8.15
C GLN A 123 -11.84 4.02 8.23
N LEU A 124 -10.67 4.57 7.94
CA LEU A 124 -9.42 3.85 8.04
C LEU A 124 -8.97 3.75 9.51
N GLU A 125 -8.88 2.53 10.01
CA GLU A 125 -8.25 2.20 11.28
C GLU A 125 -6.78 1.83 11.04
N PHE A 126 -5.85 2.64 11.55
CA PHE A 126 -4.42 2.38 11.35
C PHE A 126 -3.93 1.06 11.97
N SER A 127 -4.65 0.54 12.96
CA SER A 127 -4.41 -0.80 13.53
C SER A 127 -4.65 -1.93 12.53
N LYS A 128 -5.24 -1.68 11.36
CA LYS A 128 -5.39 -2.66 10.26
C LYS A 128 -4.27 -2.58 9.22
N CYS A 129 -3.33 -1.68 9.42
CA CYS A 129 -2.23 -1.45 8.51
C CYS A 129 -0.88 -1.66 9.20
N ASP A 130 0.13 -1.88 8.38
CA ASP A 130 1.52 -1.76 8.80
C ASP A 130 2.24 -0.76 7.89
N SER A 131 2.82 0.27 8.50
CA SER A 131 3.40 1.37 7.75
C SER A 131 4.78 0.99 7.22
N ILE A 132 5.14 1.41 6.00
CA ILE A 132 6.43 1.03 5.38
C ILE A 132 7.34 2.24 5.22
N GLY A 133 6.76 3.39 4.90
CA GLY A 133 7.49 4.63 4.60
C GLY A 133 6.87 5.38 3.42
N TRP A 134 7.71 5.83 2.49
CA TRP A 134 7.27 6.51 1.28
C TRP A 134 7.60 5.72 0.01
N ALA A 135 6.80 5.94 -1.02
CA ALA A 135 6.93 5.32 -2.32
C ALA A 135 6.74 6.36 -3.42
N THR A 136 7.20 6.04 -4.64
CA THR A 136 6.82 6.76 -5.85
C THR A 136 5.81 5.95 -6.64
N ILE A 137 4.75 6.63 -7.06
CA ILE A 137 3.73 6.06 -7.94
C ILE A 137 3.71 6.77 -9.29
N ASP A 138 3.51 5.98 -10.32
CA ASP A 138 3.09 6.44 -11.64
C ASP A 138 1.61 6.14 -11.80
N ASP A 139 0.85 7.08 -12.36
CA ASP A 139 -0.43 6.75 -12.93
C ASP A 139 -0.22 6.01 -14.27
N VAL A 140 -0.94 4.92 -14.44
CA VAL A 140 -1.12 4.29 -15.75
C VAL A 140 -2.28 5.02 -16.38
N ASP A 141 -2.00 5.88 -17.36
CA ASP A 141 -3.04 6.40 -18.25
C ASP A 141 -3.88 5.21 -18.70
N GLU A 142 -5.19 5.23 -18.41
CA GLU A 142 -6.11 4.45 -19.21
C GLU A 142 -5.89 4.99 -20.63
N PRO A 143 -5.42 4.16 -21.61
CA PRO A 143 -5.17 4.67 -22.94
C PRO A 143 -6.45 5.39 -23.38
N PRO A 144 -6.35 6.58 -24.02
CA PRO A 144 -7.54 7.31 -24.42
C PRO A 144 -8.40 6.33 -25.21
N ALA A 145 -9.65 6.13 -24.78
CA ALA A 145 -10.62 5.34 -25.53
C ALA A 145 -10.54 5.84 -26.97
N GLY A 146 -9.98 5.00 -27.85
CA GLY A 146 -9.62 5.40 -29.20
C GLY A 146 -10.83 5.99 -29.90
N PRO A 147 -10.68 7.05 -30.71
CA PRO A 147 -11.82 7.59 -31.43
C PRO A 147 -12.21 6.61 -32.55
N HIS A 148 -13.53 6.42 -32.66
CA HIS A 148 -14.32 5.81 -33.74
C HIS A 148 -14.80 4.37 -33.56
#